data_AF-F4WS66-F1
#
_entry.id   AF-F4WS66-F1
#
_cell.length_a   1.000
_cell.length_b   1.000
_cell.length_c   1.000
_cell.angle_alpha   90.00
_cell.angle_beta   90.00
_cell.angle_gamma   90.00
#
_symmetry.space_group_name_H-M   'P 1'
#
loop_
_entity.id
_entity.type
_entity.pdbx_description
1 polymer ?
#
loop_
_entity_poly.entity_id
_entity_poly.type
_entity_poly.pdbx_seq_one_letter_code
_entity_poly.pdbx_strand_id
1 'polypeptide(L)'
;NSPKFIKIYQCTDEAAGLQFHYKVHTSIDIIEEKLNIGSKTTVDIRDLYLGLLFATEEYKIYGYATNTKIKFVIVLQSSNVSLRDNEIKMIFKKLHAAYSNAVCNPFYIPGDEIKSKSFDTSVLEIMGVI
;
A
#
# COMPACT_ATOMS: atom_id res chain seq x y z
N ASN A 1 0.60 -10.49 -10.36
CA ASN A 1 0.88 -9.31 -9.52
C ASN A 1 1.25 -8.12 -10.42
N SER A 2 0.26 -7.38 -10.94
CA SER A 2 0.48 -6.23 -11.85
C SER A 2 0.16 -4.92 -11.12
N PRO A 3 1.11 -3.98 -10.99
CA PRO A 3 0.89 -2.75 -10.24
C PRO A 3 -0.20 -1.92 -10.89
N LYS A 4 -1.10 -1.34 -10.07
CA LYS A 4 -2.15 -0.42 -10.54
C LYS A 4 -1.78 1.04 -10.33
N PHE A 5 -0.88 1.29 -9.40
CA PHE A 5 -0.46 2.62 -9.00
C PHE A 5 0.87 2.52 -8.26
N ILE A 6 1.86 3.31 -8.67
CA ILE A 6 3.12 3.47 -7.95
C ILE A 6 3.50 4.95 -7.95
N LYS A 7 3.85 5.47 -6.77
CA LYS A 7 4.42 6.81 -6.59
C LYS A 7 5.54 6.74 -5.55
N ILE A 8 6.60 7.49 -5.81
CA ILE A 8 7.77 7.61 -4.94
C ILE A 8 7.98 9.11 -4.73
N TYR A 9 7.96 9.58 -3.48
CA TYR A 9 7.91 11.01 -3.16
C TYR A 9 9.25 11.61 -2.72
N GLN A 10 10.16 10.78 -2.20
CA GLN A 10 11.43 11.23 -1.60
C GLN A 10 12.67 10.82 -2.41
N CYS A 11 12.49 10.30 -3.62
CA CYS A 11 13.57 9.81 -4.45
C CYS A 11 13.47 10.39 -5.86
N THR A 12 14.47 11.19 -6.24
CA THR A 12 14.61 11.77 -7.57
C THR A 12 15.52 10.96 -8.49
N ASP A 13 16.25 9.99 -7.94
CA ASP A 13 17.14 9.11 -8.70
C ASP A 13 16.40 7.84 -9.18
N GLU A 14 16.50 7.54 -10.47
CA GLU A 14 15.88 6.37 -11.10
C GLU A 14 16.44 5.06 -10.54
N ALA A 15 17.74 5.01 -10.23
CA ALA A 15 18.38 3.79 -9.71
C ALA A 15 17.85 3.43 -8.32
N ALA A 16 17.65 4.43 -7.45
CA ALA A 16 17.02 4.24 -6.16
C ALA A 16 15.51 3.95 -6.28
N GLY A 17 14.83 4.49 -7.29
CA GLY A 17 13.44 4.13 -7.62
C GLY A 17 13.26 2.63 -7.88
N LEU A 18 14.17 2.02 -8.63
CA LEU A 18 14.15 0.58 -8.93
C LEU A 18 14.33 -0.28 -7.66
N GLN A 19 15.14 0.16 -6.70
CA GLN A 19 15.30 -0.56 -5.42
C GLN A 19 13.97 -0.64 -4.64
N PHE A 20 13.17 0.43 -4.65
CA PHE A 20 11.85 0.41 -4.02
C PHE A 20 10.91 -0.56 -4.73
N HIS A 21 10.96 -0.67 -6.05
CA HIS A 21 10.18 -1.67 -6.78
C HIS A 21 10.53 -3.09 -6.35
N TYR A 22 11.81 -3.43 -6.19
CA TYR A 22 12.22 -4.76 -5.70
C TYR A 22 11.75 -5.01 -4.27
N LYS A 23 11.91 -4.04 -3.36
CA LYS A 23 11.43 -4.16 -1.97
C LYS A 23 9.92 -4.39 -1.89
N VAL A 24 9.15 -3.64 -2.68
CA VAL A 24 7.68 -3.82 -2.77
C VAL A 24 7.36 -5.18 -3.38
N HIS A 25 8.04 -5.60 -4.44
CA HIS A 25 7.79 -6.88 -5.09
C HIS A 25 7.98 -8.06 -4.13
N THR A 26 9.10 -8.11 -3.41
CA THR A 26 9.37 -9.16 -2.41
C THR A 26 8.37 -9.13 -1.24
N SER A 27 7.84 -7.96 -0.88
CA SER A 27 6.81 -7.85 0.17
C SER A 27 5.49 -8.56 -0.21
N ILE A 28 5.23 -8.76 -1.51
CA ILE A 28 3.99 -9.40 -1.98
C ILE A 28 3.95 -10.87 -1.56
N ASP A 29 5.08 -11.57 -1.55
CA ASP A 29 5.15 -12.97 -1.14
C ASP A 29 4.73 -13.12 0.34
N ILE A 30 5.20 -12.19 1.19
CA ILE A 30 4.83 -12.13 2.62
C ILE A 30 3.33 -11.87 2.80
N ILE A 31 2.75 -10.98 1.97
CA ILE A 31 1.30 -10.72 1.98
C ILE A 31 0.54 -12.00 1.61
N GLU A 32 0.96 -12.70 0.57
CA GLU A 32 0.30 -13.94 0.13
C GLU A 32 0.38 -15.03 1.19
N GLU A 33 1.53 -15.19 1.86
CA GLU A 33 1.69 -16.12 2.97
C GLU A 33 0.74 -15.79 4.13
N LYS A 34 0.68 -14.53 4.56
CA LYS A 34 -0.22 -14.09 5.64
C LYS A 34 -1.70 -14.31 5.29
N LEU A 35 -2.09 -14.07 4.04
CA LEU A 35 -3.46 -14.31 3.57
C LEU A 35 -3.81 -15.81 3.53
N ASN A 36 -2.84 -16.67 3.27
CA ASN A 36 -3.02 -18.13 3.25
C ASN A 36 -3.03 -18.75 4.66
N ILE A 37 -2.39 -18.12 5.65
CA ILE A 37 -2.39 -18.60 7.05
C ILE A 37 -3.65 -18.14 7.79
N GLY A 38 -4.13 -16.91 7.53
CA GLY A 38 -5.32 -16.32 8.17
C GLY A 38 -6.63 -17.07 7.91
N SER A 39 -6.66 -18.03 6.99
CA SER A 39 -7.80 -18.93 6.77
C SER A 39 -7.87 -20.11 7.76
N LYS A 40 -6.88 -20.29 8.65
CA LYS A 40 -6.82 -21.39 9.63
C LYS A 40 -7.10 -20.98 11.10
N THR A 41 -7.04 -19.70 11.43
CA THR A 41 -7.27 -19.20 12.79
C THR A 41 -8.45 -18.23 12.82
N THR A 42 -9.41 -18.50 13.70
CA THR A 42 -10.66 -17.73 13.91
C THR A 42 -10.45 -16.30 14.45
N VAL A 43 -9.22 -15.80 14.44
CA VAL A 43 -8.88 -14.45 14.90
C VAL A 43 -8.83 -13.51 13.69
N ASP A 44 -10.01 -12.93 13.44
CA ASP A 44 -10.28 -11.71 12.67
C ASP A 44 -9.97 -11.71 11.17
N ILE A 45 -10.69 -12.56 10.43
CA ILE A 45 -10.89 -12.52 8.96
C ILE A 45 -11.29 -11.11 8.43
N ARG A 46 -11.65 -10.18 9.33
CA ARG A 46 -12.10 -8.82 9.00
C ARG A 46 -10.98 -7.78 9.02
N ASP A 47 -9.81 -8.05 9.60
CA ASP A 47 -8.75 -7.03 9.64
C ASP A 47 -7.96 -7.03 8.33
N LEU A 48 -8.31 -6.09 7.46
CA LEU A 48 -7.67 -5.88 6.16
C LEU A 48 -6.22 -5.37 6.29
N TYR A 49 -5.83 -4.91 7.48
CA TYR A 49 -4.49 -4.44 7.78
C TYR A 49 -3.59 -5.58 8.23
N LEU A 50 -2.48 -5.81 7.52
CA LEU A 50 -1.55 -6.92 7.76
C LEU A 50 -0.37 -6.54 8.68
N GLY A 51 -0.33 -5.29 9.14
CA GLY A 51 0.73 -4.76 9.98
C GLY A 51 2.02 -4.47 9.23
N LEU A 52 3.10 -4.40 10.00
CA LEU A 52 4.47 -4.40 9.49
C LEU A 52 4.75 -5.76 8.82
N LEU A 53 5.16 -5.73 7.56
CA LEU A 53 5.57 -6.92 6.80
C LEU A 53 7.03 -7.25 7.07
N PHE A 54 7.90 -6.26 6.89
CA PHE A 54 9.29 -6.32 7.29
C PHE A 54 9.86 -4.90 7.45
N ALA A 55 10.98 -4.81 8.19
CA ALA A 55 11.72 -3.58 8.38
C ALA A 55 13.19 -3.80 8.02
N THR A 56 13.77 -2.84 7.33
CA THR A 56 15.22 -2.68 7.16
C THR A 56 15.69 -1.52 8.03
N GLU A 57 17.01 -1.31 8.11
CA GLU A 57 17.57 -0.19 8.89
C GLU A 57 16.96 1.15 8.47
N GLU A 58 16.82 1.36 7.16
CA GLU A 58 16.36 2.63 6.60
C GLU A 58 14.84 2.73 6.38
N TYR A 59 14.13 1.61 6.26
CA TYR A 59 12.73 1.60 5.81
C TYR A 59 11.86 0.58 6.55
N LYS A 60 10.60 0.93 6.77
CA LYS A 60 9.55 0.04 7.28
C LYS A 60 8.52 -0.17 6.19
N ILE A 61 8.16 -1.43 5.94
CA ILE A 61 7.19 -1.80 4.90
C ILE A 61 5.94 -2.35 5.57
N TYR A 62 4.81 -1.72 5.29
CA TYR A 62 3.50 -2.08 5.82
C TYR A 62 2.61 -2.64 4.71
N GLY A 63 1.73 -3.57 5.09
CA GLY A 63 0.84 -4.27 4.18
C GLY A 63 -0.62 -4.10 4.55
N TYR A 64 -1.45 -4.05 3.51
CA TYR A 64 -2.91 -4.08 3.63
C TYR A 64 -3.47 -4.85 2.44
N ALA A 65 -4.45 -5.72 2.70
CA ALA A 65 -5.09 -6.52 1.66
C ALA A 65 -6.60 -6.42 1.78
N THR A 66 -7.23 -6.02 0.67
CA THR A 66 -8.68 -5.96 0.54
C THR A 66 -9.27 -7.36 0.37
N ASN A 67 -10.57 -7.50 0.63
CA ASN A 67 -11.33 -8.72 0.33
C ASN A 67 -11.37 -9.05 -1.18
N THR A 68 -11.19 -8.06 -2.06
CA THR A 68 -11.08 -8.25 -3.52
C THR A 68 -9.67 -8.64 -3.98
N LYS A 69 -8.77 -8.97 -3.03
CA LYS A 69 -7.37 -9.37 -3.25
C LYS A 69 -6.48 -8.27 -3.84
N ILE A 70 -6.93 -7.02 -3.79
CA ILE A 70 -6.06 -5.85 -4.04
C ILE A 70 -5.15 -5.65 -2.82
N LYS A 71 -3.86 -5.50 -3.09
CA LYS A 71 -2.80 -5.37 -2.07
C LYS A 71 -2.27 -3.94 -2.10
N PHE A 72 -2.26 -3.28 -0.97
CA PHE A 72 -1.60 -1.98 -0.78
C PHE A 72 -0.32 -2.20 0.03
N VAL A 73 0.75 -1.56 -0.43
CA VAL A 73 2.06 -1.58 0.21
C VAL A 73 2.50 -0.14 0.40
N ILE A 74 2.89 0.21 1.63
CA ILE A 74 3.45 1.52 1.95
C ILE A 74 4.85 1.31 2.49
N VAL A 75 5.81 2.04 1.95
CA VAL A 75 7.21 2.06 2.38
C VAL A 75 7.47 3.41 3.02
N LEU A 76 7.89 3.42 4.29
CA LEU A 76 8.19 4.62 5.06
C LEU A 76 9.64 4.60 5.52
N GLN A 77 10.31 5.74 5.56
CA GLN A 77 11.66 5.83 6.12
C GLN A 77 11.62 5.67 7.64
N SER A 78 12.50 4.84 8.20
CA SER A 78 12.56 4.51 9.63
C SER A 78 12.81 5.73 10.52
N SER A 79 13.52 6.75 10.00
CA SER A 79 13.91 7.97 10.72
C SER A 79 12.81 9.04 10.79
N ASN A 80 11.91 9.09 9.82
CA ASN A 80 10.95 10.20 9.67
C ASN A 80 9.60 9.94 10.37
N VAL A 81 9.44 8.77 11.01
CA VAL A 81 8.10 8.27 11.32
C VAL A 81 8.08 7.51 12.65
N SER A 82 7.68 8.22 13.71
CA SER A 82 7.10 7.61 14.92
C SER A 82 5.58 7.41 14.77
N LEU A 83 5.06 7.24 13.54
CA LEU A 83 3.65 6.92 13.33
C LEU A 83 3.32 5.63 14.06
N ARG A 84 2.30 5.72 14.90
CA ARG A 84 1.75 4.57 15.60
C ARG A 84 1.00 3.71 14.60
N ASP A 85 0.91 2.43 14.91
CA ASP A 85 0.20 1.44 14.10
C ASP A 85 -1.22 1.89 13.72
N ASN A 86 -1.94 2.52 14.66
CA ASN A 86 -3.27 3.08 14.44
C ASN A 86 -3.31 4.17 13.35
N GLU A 87 -2.28 5.01 13.26
CA GLU A 87 -2.21 6.08 12.26
C GLU A 87 -1.97 5.49 10.87
N ILE A 88 -1.10 4.49 10.78
CA ILE A 88 -0.84 3.73 9.55
C ILE A 88 -2.11 3.01 9.10
N LYS A 89 -2.83 2.38 10.02
CA LYS A 89 -4.12 1.76 9.76
C LYS A 89 -5.15 2.76 9.22
N MET A 90 -5.16 3.99 9.74
CA MET A 90 -6.01 5.07 9.21
C MET A 90 -5.60 5.51 7.80
N ILE A 91 -4.30 5.62 7.52
CA ILE A 91 -3.78 5.92 6.17
C ILE A 91 -4.26 4.87 5.18
N PHE A 92 -4.10 3.58 5.49
CA PHE A 92 -4.59 2.50 4.62
C PHE A 92 -6.10 2.54 4.40
N LYS A 93 -6.89 2.84 5.44
CA LYS A 93 -8.35 3.00 5.30
C LYS A 93 -8.72 4.14 4.37
N LYS A 94 -8.05 5.30 4.48
CA LYS A 94 -8.26 6.44 3.57
C LYS A 94 -7.85 6.09 2.13
N LEU A 95 -6.72 5.41 1.96
CA LEU A 95 -6.24 4.96 0.65
C LEU A 95 -7.21 3.96 0.01
N HIS A 96 -7.76 3.03 0.80
CA HIS A 96 -8.78 2.10 0.32
C HIS A 96 -10.02 2.83 -0.18
N ALA A 97 -10.54 3.79 0.59
CA ALA A 97 -11.68 4.61 0.17
C ALA A 97 -11.40 5.39 -1.13
N ALA A 98 -10.22 6.01 -1.23
CA ALA A 98 -9.80 6.71 -2.44
C ALA A 98 -9.70 5.76 -3.65
N TYR A 99 -9.14 4.56 -3.44
CA TYR A 99 -9.03 3.53 -4.48
C TYR A 99 -10.43 3.07 -4.93
N SER A 100 -11.32 2.76 -3.99
CA SER A 100 -12.70 2.38 -4.28
C SER A 100 -13.41 3.46 -5.12
N ASN A 101 -13.28 4.73 -4.76
CA ASN A 101 -13.86 5.83 -5.52
C ASN A 101 -13.27 5.93 -6.95
N ALA A 102 -11.97 5.70 -7.11
CA ALA A 102 -11.32 5.73 -8.41
C ALA A 102 -11.77 4.58 -9.33
N VAL A 103 -11.90 3.36 -8.80
CA VAL A 103 -12.30 2.18 -9.59
C VAL A 103 -13.81 2.08 -9.81
N CYS A 104 -14.63 2.71 -8.96
CA CYS A 104 -16.07 2.84 -9.16
C CYS A 104 -16.44 3.88 -10.23
N ASN A 105 -15.46 4.48 -10.91
CA ASN A 105 -15.70 5.32 -12.06
C ASN A 105 -16.17 4.45 -13.25
N PRO A 106 -17.33 4.74 -13.88
CA PRO A 106 -17.85 3.93 -15.00
C PRO A 106 -16.95 3.91 -16.25
N PHE A 107 -15.99 4.84 -16.35
CA PHE A 107 -14.99 4.90 -17.42
C PHE A 107 -13.66 4.25 -17.05
N TYR A 108 -13.52 3.74 -15.81
CA TYR A 108 -12.35 2.99 -15.43
C TYR A 108 -12.42 1.58 -16.02
N ILE A 109 -11.37 1.19 -16.75
CA ILE A 109 -11.24 -0.16 -17.30
C ILE A 109 -10.63 -1.05 -16.21
N PRO A 110 -11.35 -2.09 -15.73
CA PRO A 110 -10.83 -2.98 -14.71
C PRO A 110 -9.52 -3.63 -15.15
N GLY A 111 -8.47 -3.46 -14.36
CA GLY A 111 -7.16 -4.02 -14.66
C GLY A 111 -6.17 -3.02 -15.27
N ASP A 112 -6.60 -1.83 -15.67
CA ASP A 112 -5.68 -0.79 -16.10
C ASP A 112 -5.06 -0.04 -14.92
N GLU A 113 -3.94 0.62 -15.18
CA GLU A 113 -3.33 1.55 -14.23
C GLU A 113 -4.28 2.71 -13.93
N ILE A 114 -4.34 3.12 -12.66
CA ILE A 114 -5.14 4.27 -12.24
C ILE A 114 -4.40 5.55 -12.66
N LYS A 115 -4.89 6.17 -13.73
CA LYS A 115 -4.42 7.47 -14.24
C LYS A 115 -5.48 8.53 -13.98
N SER A 116 -5.52 9.05 -12.75
CA SER A 116 -6.47 10.11 -12.36
C SER A 116 -5.78 11.18 -11.54
N LYS A 117 -5.94 12.44 -11.96
CA LYS A 117 -5.42 13.61 -11.23
C LYS A 117 -6.06 13.76 -9.86
N SER A 118 -7.36 13.53 -9.74
CA SER A 118 -8.06 13.64 -8.45
C SER A 118 -7.60 12.55 -7.47
N PHE A 119 -7.32 11.35 -7.98
CA PHE A 119 -6.75 10.27 -7.18
C PHE A 119 -5.32 10.60 -6.74
N ASP A 120 -4.47 11.09 -7.65
CA ASP A 120 -3.11 11.53 -7.34
C ASP A 120 -3.09 12.59 -6.22
N THR A 121 -3.93 13.62 -6.31
CA THR A 121 -4.06 14.65 -5.26
C THR A 121 -4.52 14.05 -3.94
N SER A 122 -5.53 13.17 -3.96
CA SER A 122 -6.02 12.51 -2.74
C SER A 122 -4.93 11.69 -2.05
N VAL A 123 -4.11 10.96 -2.83
CA VAL A 123 -2.99 10.18 -2.28
C VAL A 123 -1.91 11.10 -1.70
N LEU A 124 -1.58 12.21 -2.36
CA LEU A 124 -0.62 13.20 -1.85
C LEU A 124 -1.04 13.76 -0.49
N GLU A 125 -2.31 14.14 -0.34
CA GLU A 125 -2.88 14.63 0.93
C GLU A 125 -2.86 13.53 2.02
N ILE A 126 -3.24 12.30 1.67
CA ILE A 126 -3.25 11.16 2.62
C ILE A 126 -1.84 10.87 3.12
N MET A 127 -0.84 10.97 2.25
CA MET A 127 0.57 10.73 2.57
C MET A 127 1.26 11.93 3.22
N GLY A 128 0.58 13.08 3.34
CA GLY A 128 1.11 14.30 3.95
C GLY A 128 2.26 14.93 3.14
N VAL A 129 2.24 14.76 1.82
CA VAL A 129 3.28 15.28 0.90
C VAL A 129 2.93 16.71 0.44
N ILE A 130 1.66 17.11 0.54
CA ILE A 130 1.16 18.47 0.28
C ILE A 130 0.27 18.95 1.43
#